data_AF-A0A7C5L9F2-F1
#
_entry.id   AF-A0A7C5L9F2-F1
#
_cell.length_a   1.000
_cell.length_b   1.000
_cell.length_c   1.000
_cell.angle_alpha   90.00
_cell.angle_beta   90.00
_cell.angle_gamma   90.00
#
_symmetry.space_group_name_H-M   'P 1'
#
loop_
_entity.id
_entity.type
_entity.pdbx_description
1 polymer ?
#
loop_
_entity_poly.entity_id
_entity_poly.type
_entity_poly.pdbx_seq_one_letter_code
_entity_poly.pdbx_strand_id
1 'polypeptide(L)'
;MSFSLRERFLLKKPPAANLKDPLWIHCASVGEFNTLKPLIVRLRERYPVVLTYFSPRAEAYLKSSAGFYDLLFPLPADLPPLIRRFEGIIRPKALLIMERELWFSLISFTRCRKILLNACAKGSLMERLLAGKFSLILTRTERDREIFLREGARRVFSCGNLKLVAGEEV
;
A
#
# COMPACT_ATOMS: atom_id res chain seq x y z
N MET A 1 13.62 0.49 -20.44
CA MET A 1 12.59 0.46 -19.37
C MET A 1 12.46 -0.99 -18.91
N SER A 2 12.84 -1.31 -17.67
CA SER A 2 12.72 -2.68 -17.12
C SER A 2 11.34 -2.84 -16.47
N PHE A 3 10.61 -3.90 -16.80
CA PHE A 3 9.30 -4.21 -16.21
C PHE A 3 9.40 -5.07 -14.93
N SER A 4 10.62 -5.49 -14.58
CA SER A 4 10.93 -6.29 -13.38
C SER A 4 10.04 -7.55 -13.27
N LEU A 5 9.72 -8.16 -14.43
CA LEU A 5 8.83 -9.32 -14.53
C LEU A 5 9.35 -10.52 -13.74
N ARG A 6 10.67 -10.74 -13.76
CA ARG A 6 11.29 -11.82 -12.98
C ARG A 6 11.06 -11.62 -11.49
N GLU A 7 11.20 -10.40 -10.99
CA GLU A 7 10.95 -10.07 -9.60
C GLU A 7 9.47 -10.28 -9.22
N ARG A 8 8.54 -9.86 -10.09
CA ARG A 8 7.09 -9.98 -9.85
C ARG A 8 6.57 -11.42 -9.85
N PHE A 9 7.12 -12.28 -10.71
CA PHE A 9 6.66 -13.66 -10.89
C PHE A 9 7.50 -14.69 -10.12
N LEU A 10 8.82 -14.49 -10.02
CA LEU A 10 9.72 -15.45 -9.37
C LEU A 10 10.03 -15.07 -7.92
N LEU A 11 9.71 -13.84 -7.51
CA LEU A 11 9.96 -13.33 -6.16
C LEU A 11 11.40 -13.65 -5.73
N LYS A 12 12.40 -13.23 -6.53
CA LYS A 12 13.82 -13.35 -6.15
C LYS A 12 13.95 -12.88 -4.70
N LYS A 13 14.33 -13.82 -3.82
CA LYS A 13 14.17 -13.74 -2.35
C LYS A 13 14.52 -12.32 -1.87
N PRO A 14 13.53 -11.45 -1.59
CA PRO A 14 13.83 -10.11 -1.14
C PRO A 14 14.58 -10.23 0.19
N PRO A 15 15.62 -9.41 0.43
CA PRO A 15 16.38 -9.43 1.68
C PRO A 15 15.54 -8.82 2.82
N ALA A 16 14.38 -9.42 3.12
CA ALA A 16 13.51 -9.04 4.22
C ALA A 16 13.79 -9.87 5.49
N ALA A 17 14.72 -10.84 5.42
CA ALA A 17 14.94 -11.85 6.46
C ALA A 17 15.28 -11.26 7.85
N ASN A 18 15.73 -10.01 7.90
CA ASN A 18 16.13 -9.33 9.14
C ASN A 18 15.16 -8.21 9.58
N LEU A 19 14.09 -7.95 8.83
CA LEU A 19 13.10 -6.93 9.20
C LEU A 19 12.08 -7.52 10.17
N LYS A 20 12.04 -7.02 11.40
CA LYS A 20 11.06 -7.45 12.40
C LYS A 20 9.76 -6.65 12.24
N ASP A 21 8.66 -7.35 11.96
CA ASP A 21 7.30 -6.81 11.87
C ASP A 21 7.18 -5.52 11.02
N PRO A 22 7.69 -5.49 9.77
CA PRO A 22 7.70 -4.27 8.97
C PRO A 22 6.29 -3.82 8.58
N LEU A 23 6.13 -2.53 8.28
CA LEU A 23 4.98 -2.02 7.56
C LEU A 23 5.19 -2.23 6.06
N TRP A 24 4.26 -2.94 5.42
CA TRP A 24 4.22 -3.05 3.97
C TRP A 24 3.39 -1.90 3.42
N ILE A 25 4.04 -0.95 2.74
CA ILE A 25 3.39 0.20 2.12
C ILE A 25 3.36 -0.01 0.61
N HIS A 26 2.19 0.09 0.00
CA HIS A 26 2.04 0.03 -1.45
C HIS A 26 1.63 1.38 -2.03
N CYS A 27 2.45 1.89 -2.95
CA CYS A 27 2.16 3.04 -3.80
C CYS A 27 2.41 2.67 -5.27
N ALA A 28 1.41 2.76 -6.13
CA ALA A 28 1.52 2.40 -7.54
C ALA A 28 2.39 3.35 -8.35
N SER A 29 2.53 4.61 -7.92
CA SER A 29 3.20 5.66 -8.69
C SER A 29 4.06 6.60 -7.83
N VAL A 30 4.86 7.44 -8.50
CA VAL A 30 5.65 8.52 -7.86
C VAL A 30 4.75 9.52 -7.12
N GLY A 31 3.60 9.88 -7.69
CA GLY A 31 2.69 10.84 -7.07
C GLY A 31 2.11 10.33 -5.75
N GLU A 32 1.78 9.03 -5.68
CA GLU A 32 1.33 8.40 -4.45
C GLU A 32 2.43 8.28 -3.41
N PHE A 33 3.65 7.95 -3.84
CA PHE A 33 4.81 7.93 -2.94
C PHE A 33 5.06 9.32 -2.33
N ASN A 34 5.07 10.38 -3.13
CA ASN A 34 5.24 11.75 -2.64
C ASN A 34 4.12 12.14 -1.67
N THR A 35 2.89 11.72 -1.95
CA THR A 35 1.74 11.92 -1.05
C THR A 35 1.93 11.22 0.29
N LEU A 36 2.54 10.03 0.30
CA LEU A 36 2.80 9.24 1.51
C LEU A 36 4.08 9.63 2.24
N LYS A 37 5.02 10.31 1.59
CA LYS A 37 6.36 10.59 2.12
C LYS A 37 6.34 11.22 3.53
N PRO A 38 5.53 12.24 3.85
CA PRO A 38 5.45 12.78 5.22
C PRO A 38 4.98 11.74 6.26
N LEU A 39 4.06 10.87 5.87
CA LEU A 39 3.58 9.78 6.74
C LEU A 39 4.66 8.71 6.93
N ILE A 40 5.40 8.36 5.88
CA ILE A 40 6.49 7.39 5.93
C ILE A 40 7.58 7.87 6.90
N VAL A 41 7.93 9.16 6.87
CA VAL A 41 8.91 9.78 7.79
C VAL A 41 8.54 9.54 9.25
N ARG A 42 7.27 9.67 9.62
CA ARG A 42 6.82 9.43 11.00
C ARG A 42 6.68 7.95 11.35
N LEU A 43 6.21 7.13 10.41
CA LEU A 43 6.01 5.70 10.65
C LEU A 43 7.33 4.94 10.85
N ARG A 44 8.36 5.34 10.12
CA ARG A 44 9.66 4.67 10.16
C ARG A 44 10.44 4.88 11.45
N GLU A 45 10.08 5.89 12.25
CA GLU A 45 10.62 6.08 13.60
C GLU A 45 10.33 4.86 14.50
N ARG A 46 9.31 4.07 14.15
CA ARG A 46 8.82 2.94 14.97
C ARG A 46 8.83 1.60 14.26
N TYR A 47 8.81 1.58 12.93
CA TYR A 47 8.67 0.36 12.16
C TYR A 47 9.55 0.38 10.91
N PRO A 48 10.24 -0.73 10.57
CA PRO A 48 10.84 -0.85 9.25
C PRO A 48 9.76 -0.79 8.16
N VAL A 49 10.11 -0.28 6.98
CA VAL A 49 9.20 -0.07 5.85
C VAL A 49 9.63 -0.93 4.66
N VAL A 50 8.71 -1.79 4.21
CA VAL A 50 8.78 -2.47 2.92
C VAL A 50 7.89 -1.73 1.94
N LEU A 51 8.49 -1.05 0.96
CA LEU A 51 7.78 -0.29 -0.05
C LEU A 51 7.59 -1.13 -1.32
N THR A 52 6.34 -1.23 -1.80
CA THR A 52 6.04 -1.84 -3.09
C THR A 52 5.44 -0.89 -4.11
N TYR A 53 5.83 -1.06 -5.37
CA TYR A 53 5.38 -0.21 -6.48
C TYR A 53 4.86 -1.00 -7.68
N PHE A 54 3.93 -0.40 -8.42
CA PHE A 54 3.37 -1.02 -9.62
C PHE A 54 3.97 -0.44 -10.91
N SER A 55 4.04 0.88 -11.05
CA SER A 55 4.51 1.51 -12.29
C SER A 55 6.02 1.33 -12.52
N PRO A 56 6.47 0.77 -13.66
CA PRO A 56 7.88 0.73 -14.02
C PRO A 56 8.54 2.11 -14.07
N ARG A 57 7.75 3.16 -14.37
CA ARG A 57 8.25 4.55 -14.42
C ARG A 57 8.62 5.08 -13.04
N ALA A 58 8.05 4.51 -11.96
CA ALA A 58 8.37 4.93 -10.60
C ALA A 58 9.70 4.37 -10.10
N GLU A 59 10.22 3.28 -10.69
CA GLU A 59 11.36 2.54 -10.14
C GLU A 59 12.60 3.41 -9.92
N ALA A 60 13.00 4.19 -10.93
CA ALA A 60 14.21 5.03 -10.83
C ALA A 60 14.08 6.09 -9.73
N TYR A 61 12.91 6.73 -9.65
CA TYR A 61 12.62 7.75 -8.64
C TYR A 61 12.56 7.16 -7.21
N LEU A 62 11.95 5.98 -7.07
CA LEU A 62 11.90 5.31 -5.78
C LEU A 62 13.30 4.90 -5.34
N LYS A 63 14.12 4.35 -6.25
CA LYS A 63 15.53 4.02 -5.97
C LYS A 63 16.36 5.22 -5.54
N SER A 64 16.16 6.40 -6.14
CA SER A 64 16.82 7.64 -5.66
C SER A 64 16.28 8.13 -4.32
N SER A 65 15.13 7.61 -3.88
CA SER A 65 14.49 7.88 -2.60
C SER A 65 14.72 6.74 -1.58
N ALA A 66 15.82 5.98 -1.72
CA ALA A 66 16.16 4.85 -0.85
C ALA A 66 16.24 5.21 0.63
N GLY A 67 16.44 6.50 0.94
CA GLY A 67 16.38 7.00 2.29
C GLY A 67 15.07 6.74 3.00
N PHE A 68 13.92 6.50 2.34
CA PHE A 68 12.58 6.44 2.98
C PHE A 68 12.07 5.05 3.36
N TYR A 69 12.79 3.98 3.01
CA TYR A 69 12.34 2.61 3.24
C TYR A 69 13.54 1.68 3.48
N ASP A 70 13.28 0.51 4.05
CA ASP A 70 14.30 -0.52 4.30
C ASP A 70 14.39 -1.53 3.16
N LEU A 71 13.28 -1.72 2.43
CA LEU A 71 13.21 -2.59 1.26
C LEU A 71 12.30 -1.97 0.20
N LEU A 72 12.78 -1.93 -1.04
CA LEU A 72 11.98 -1.63 -2.23
C LEU A 72 11.78 -2.88 -3.06
N PHE A 73 10.54 -3.18 -3.44
CA PHE A 73 10.24 -4.32 -4.29
C PHE A 73 9.08 -4.02 -5.26
N PRO A 74 9.11 -4.46 -6.53
CA PRO A 74 7.92 -4.33 -7.38
C PRO A 74 6.79 -5.18 -6.80
N LEU A 75 5.56 -4.66 -6.78
CA LEU A 75 4.40 -5.42 -6.30
C LEU A 75 4.34 -6.77 -7.05
N PRO A 76 4.24 -7.91 -6.34
CA PRO A 76 4.04 -9.21 -6.97
C PRO A 76 2.87 -9.18 -7.95
N ALA A 77 2.89 -10.04 -8.96
CA ALA A 77 1.69 -10.22 -9.78
C ALA A 77 0.52 -10.63 -8.89
N ASP A 78 -0.69 -10.12 -9.20
CA ASP A 78 -1.89 -10.25 -8.36
C ASP A 78 -2.51 -11.66 -8.43
N LEU A 79 -1.68 -12.66 -8.14
CA LEU A 79 -2.02 -14.07 -8.10
C LEU A 79 -1.90 -14.56 -6.65
N PRO A 80 -2.88 -15.33 -6.14
CA PRO A 80 -2.89 -15.81 -4.76
C PRO A 80 -1.57 -16.44 -4.29
N PRO A 81 -0.91 -17.36 -5.03
CA PRO A 81 0.33 -17.99 -4.55
C PRO A 81 1.49 -16.99 -4.42
N LEU A 82 1.58 -16.00 -5.31
CA LEU A 82 2.67 -15.01 -5.30
C LEU A 82 2.49 -14.01 -4.15
N ILE A 83 1.27 -13.51 -3.98
CA ILE A 83 0.94 -12.60 -2.89
C ILE A 83 1.19 -13.27 -1.52
N ARG A 84 0.71 -14.51 -1.34
CA ARG A 84 0.93 -15.26 -0.10
C ARG A 84 2.41 -15.56 0.15
N ARG A 85 3.16 -15.88 -0.91
CA ARG A 85 4.61 -16.10 -0.81
C ARG A 85 5.33 -14.82 -0.41
N PHE A 86 5.02 -13.69 -1.02
CA PHE A 86 5.61 -12.40 -0.69
C PHE A 86 5.30 -12.01 0.77
N GLU A 87 4.04 -12.12 1.20
CA GLU A 87 3.64 -11.89 2.59
C GLU A 87 4.40 -12.82 3.55
N GLY A 88 4.54 -14.11 3.22
CA GLY A 88 5.26 -15.07 4.04
C GLY A 88 6.76 -14.80 4.17
N ILE A 89 7.35 -14.12 3.17
CA ILE A 89 8.76 -13.71 3.18
C ILE A 89 8.95 -12.46 4.05
N ILE A 90 8.12 -11.43 3.87
CA ILE A 90 8.31 -10.14 4.57
C ILE A 90 7.64 -10.10 5.95
N ARG A 91 6.68 -10.99 6.21
CA ARG A 91 5.92 -11.13 7.47
C ARG A 91 5.48 -9.78 8.05
N PRO A 92 4.67 -9.00 7.30
CA PRO A 92 4.42 -7.61 7.64
C PRO A 92 3.42 -7.51 8.80
N LYS A 93 3.59 -6.48 9.63
CA LYS A 93 2.65 -6.13 10.70
C LYS A 93 1.30 -5.68 10.14
N ALA A 94 1.36 -4.87 9.08
CA ALA A 94 0.20 -4.38 8.35
C ALA A 94 0.58 -4.03 6.91
N LEU A 95 -0.42 -4.08 6.03
CA LEU A 95 -0.38 -3.62 4.66
C LEU A 95 -1.15 -2.31 4.53
N LEU A 96 -0.45 -1.25 4.14
CA LEU A 96 -0.99 0.09 3.89
C LEU A 96 -1.11 0.27 2.38
N ILE A 97 -2.34 0.49 1.90
CA ILE A 97 -2.66 0.62 0.47
C ILE A 97 -3.09 2.06 0.21
N MET A 98 -2.53 2.66 -0.83
CA MET A 98 -2.81 4.04 -1.19
C MET A 98 -4.00 4.15 -2.16
N GLU A 99 -4.86 5.12 -1.91
CA GLU A 99 -5.98 5.54 -2.76
C GLU A 99 -6.93 4.41 -3.19
N ARG A 100 -6.70 3.85 -4.38
CA ARG A 100 -7.63 2.93 -5.06
C ARG A 100 -6.91 1.74 -5.69
N GLU A 101 -5.76 1.36 -5.15
CA GLU A 101 -5.02 0.15 -5.56
C GLU A 101 -5.69 -1.11 -5.00
N LEU A 102 -6.94 -1.34 -5.44
CA LEU A 102 -7.83 -2.41 -5.00
C LEU A 102 -7.56 -3.73 -5.74
N TRP A 103 -6.34 -4.24 -5.60
CA TRP A 103 -5.91 -5.52 -6.16
C TRP A 103 -6.60 -6.68 -5.46
N PHE A 104 -7.37 -7.48 -6.20
CA PHE A 104 -8.23 -8.50 -5.63
C PHE A 104 -7.44 -9.54 -4.84
N SER A 105 -6.36 -10.08 -5.40
CA SER A 105 -5.61 -11.14 -4.72
C SER A 105 -4.81 -10.59 -3.55
N LEU A 106 -4.21 -9.41 -3.69
CA LEU A 106 -3.55 -8.66 -2.63
C LEU A 106 -4.46 -8.50 -1.42
N ILE A 107 -5.69 -8.04 -1.61
CA ILE A 107 -6.62 -7.77 -0.51
C ILE A 107 -7.28 -9.05 0.00
N SER A 108 -7.61 -9.99 -0.88
CA SER A 108 -8.36 -11.20 -0.50
C SER A 108 -7.51 -12.29 0.13
N PHE A 109 -6.21 -12.38 -0.19
CA PHE A 109 -5.38 -13.51 0.19
C PHE A 109 -4.21 -13.18 1.11
N THR A 110 -3.92 -11.91 1.37
CA THR A 110 -3.03 -11.53 2.48
C THR A 110 -3.75 -11.73 3.81
N ARG A 111 -3.02 -12.10 4.85
CA ARG A 111 -3.52 -12.34 6.22
C ARG A 111 -3.25 -11.19 7.18
N CYS A 112 -2.24 -10.37 6.93
CA CYS A 112 -1.94 -9.20 7.74
C CYS A 112 -3.10 -8.19 7.73
N ARG A 113 -3.09 -7.26 8.69
CA ARG A 113 -4.10 -6.19 8.73
C ARG A 113 -3.96 -5.29 7.51
N LYS A 114 -5.05 -4.98 6.82
CA LYS A 114 -5.05 -4.03 5.70
C LYS A 114 -5.59 -2.68 6.13
N ILE A 115 -4.92 -1.61 5.71
CA ILE A 115 -5.30 -0.23 5.97
C ILE A 115 -5.36 0.49 4.62
N LEU A 116 -6.51 1.08 4.29
CA LEU A 116 -6.64 1.91 3.08
C LEU A 116 -6.45 3.38 3.46
N LEU A 117 -5.56 4.07 2.75
CA LEU A 117 -5.18 5.45 3.02
C LEU A 117 -5.64 6.37 1.90
N ASN A 118 -6.02 7.61 2.27
CA ASN A 118 -6.45 8.66 1.34
C ASN A 118 -7.53 8.18 0.34
N ALA A 119 -8.42 7.31 0.81
CA ALA A 119 -9.40 6.62 0.00
C ALA A 119 -10.44 7.60 -0.57
N CYS A 120 -10.81 7.38 -1.82
CA CYS A 120 -11.86 8.13 -2.53
C CYS A 120 -12.81 7.11 -3.14
N ALA A 121 -14.08 7.17 -2.75
CA ALA A 121 -15.06 6.18 -3.12
C ALA A 121 -15.68 6.52 -4.48
N LYS A 122 -15.92 5.51 -5.31
CA LYS A 122 -16.68 5.64 -6.56
C LYS A 122 -17.93 4.76 -6.59
N GLY A 123 -18.18 3.96 -5.56
CA GLY A 123 -19.25 2.97 -5.51
C GLY A 123 -19.03 1.83 -6.51
N SER A 124 -17.77 1.47 -6.77
CA SER A 124 -17.46 0.43 -7.76
C SER A 124 -17.69 -0.98 -7.21
N LEU A 125 -17.93 -1.95 -8.10
CA LEU A 125 -18.08 -3.36 -7.69
C LEU A 125 -16.89 -3.87 -6.86
N MET A 126 -15.66 -3.44 -7.20
CA MET A 126 -14.46 -3.82 -6.45
C MET A 126 -14.42 -3.22 -5.05
N GLU A 127 -14.86 -1.96 -4.90
CA GLU A 127 -14.97 -1.31 -3.58
C GLU A 127 -15.97 -2.07 -2.72
N ARG A 128 -17.18 -2.34 -3.24
CA ARG A 128 -18.20 -3.13 -2.55
C ARG A 128 -17.73 -4.53 -2.14
N LEU A 129 -16.95 -5.21 -2.99
CA LEU A 129 -16.46 -6.56 -2.71
C LEU A 129 -15.34 -6.59 -1.65
N LEU A 130 -14.54 -5.53 -1.57
CA LEU A 130 -13.28 -5.52 -0.83
C LEU A 130 -13.29 -4.62 0.41
N ALA A 131 -14.22 -3.68 0.52
CA ALA A 131 -14.33 -2.73 1.64
C ALA A 131 -14.33 -3.42 3.01
N GLY A 132 -15.12 -4.49 3.15
CA GLY A 132 -15.20 -5.28 4.39
C GLY A 132 -13.92 -6.02 4.78
N LYS A 133 -12.92 -6.12 3.88
CA LYS A 133 -11.63 -6.76 4.15
C LYS A 133 -10.59 -5.83 4.78
N PHE A 134 -10.86 -4.52 4.80
CA PHE A 134 -9.97 -3.55 5.43
C PHE A 134 -10.24 -3.46 6.92
N SER A 135 -9.16 -3.48 7.70
CA SER A 135 -9.22 -3.29 9.16
C SER A 135 -9.39 -1.83 9.56
N LEU A 136 -9.04 -0.91 8.67
CA LEU A 136 -9.17 0.54 8.80
C LEU A 136 -9.19 1.17 7.40
N ILE A 137 -10.06 2.15 7.18
CA ILE A 137 -10.09 2.98 5.96
C ILE A 137 -10.04 4.45 6.40
N LEU A 138 -9.11 5.21 5.84
CA LEU A 138 -8.98 6.66 6.02
C LEU A 138 -9.35 7.34 4.70
N THR A 139 -10.46 8.06 4.68
CA THR A 139 -11.02 8.69 3.48
C THR A 139 -10.68 10.17 3.40
N ARG A 140 -10.81 10.72 2.18
CA ARG A 140 -10.61 12.15 1.92
C ARG A 140 -11.73 13.01 2.46
N THR A 141 -12.96 12.54 2.32
CA THR A 141 -14.16 13.28 2.68
C THR A 141 -15.11 12.42 3.51
N GLU A 142 -16.08 13.10 4.14
CA GLU A 142 -17.15 12.44 4.88
C GLU A 142 -18.08 11.64 3.94
N ARG A 143 -18.30 12.15 2.71
CA ARG A 143 -19.07 11.46 1.68
C ARG A 143 -18.45 10.11 1.30
N ASP A 144 -17.13 10.08 1.13
CA ASP A 144 -16.40 8.83 0.85
C ASP A 144 -16.56 7.83 2.00
N ARG A 145 -16.50 8.33 3.25
CA ARG A 145 -16.67 7.52 4.46
C ARG A 145 -18.03 6.83 4.47
N GLU A 146 -19.10 7.55 4.18
CA GLU A 146 -20.45 6.98 4.12
C GLU A 146 -20.59 5.87 3.07
N ILE A 147 -19.94 6.01 1.91
CA ILE A 147 -19.99 5.00 0.86
C ILE A 147 -19.31 3.71 1.33
N PHE A 148 -18.08 3.80 1.87
CA PHE A 148 -17.37 2.62 2.36
C PHE A 148 -18.09 1.94 3.54
N LEU A 149 -18.77 2.71 4.41
CA LEU A 149 -19.61 2.15 5.47
C LEU A 149 -20.78 1.35 4.89
N ARG A 150 -21.48 1.90 3.87
CA ARG A 150 -22.56 1.19 3.16
C ARG A 150 -22.08 -0.07 2.45
N GLU A 151 -20.84 -0.09 2.01
CA GLU A 151 -20.18 -1.24 1.39
C GLU A 151 -19.65 -2.29 2.38
N GLY A 152 -19.88 -2.09 3.68
CA GLY A 152 -19.59 -3.09 4.72
C GLY A 152 -18.24 -2.92 5.43
N ALA A 153 -17.51 -1.83 5.19
CA ALA A 153 -16.38 -1.48 6.04
C ALA A 153 -16.86 -1.06 7.44
N ARG A 154 -16.12 -1.46 8.48
CA ARG A 154 -16.53 -1.22 9.88
C ARG A 154 -15.82 -0.03 10.54
N ARG A 155 -14.56 0.21 10.18
CA ARG A 155 -13.72 1.26 10.77
C ARG A 155 -13.28 2.22 9.69
N VAL A 156 -14.07 3.27 9.49
CA VAL A 156 -13.86 4.27 8.45
C VAL A 156 -13.85 5.67 9.07
N PHE A 157 -12.82 6.46 8.79
CA PHE A 157 -12.66 7.83 9.28
C PHE A 157 -12.34 8.77 8.13
N SER A 158 -12.91 9.97 8.15
CA SER A 158 -12.54 11.07 7.25
C SER A 158 -11.37 11.83 7.87
N CYS A 159 -10.24 11.89 7.17
CA CYS A 159 -9.01 12.54 7.66
C CYS A 159 -8.53 13.66 6.73
N GLY A 160 -9.33 14.06 5.76
CA GLY A 160 -8.91 15.01 4.73
C GLY A 160 -8.03 14.38 3.66
N ASN A 161 -7.58 15.20 2.71
CA ASN A 161 -6.81 14.74 1.56
C ASN A 161 -5.31 14.88 1.82
N LEU A 162 -4.60 13.74 1.91
CA LEU A 162 -3.14 13.73 2.13
C LEU A 162 -2.36 14.53 1.07
N LYS A 163 -2.91 14.69 -0.14
CA LYS A 163 -2.26 15.47 -1.21
C LYS A 163 -2.06 16.95 -0.85
N LEU A 164 -2.87 17.47 0.08
CA LEU A 164 -2.76 18.85 0.55
C LEU A 164 -1.54 19.03 1.47
N VAL A 165 -1.12 17.96 2.16
CA VAL A 165 0.05 17.98 3.05
C VAL A 165 1.35 17.85 2.25
N ALA A 166 1.34 17.09 1.15
CA ALA A 166 2.53 16.86 0.34
C ALA A 166 3.00 18.09 -0.47
N GLY A 167 2.20 19.16 -0.51
CA GLY A 167 2.56 20.45 -1.10
C GLY A 167 3.23 21.42 -0.13
N GLU A 168 3.26 21.10 1.17
CA GLU A 168 4.03 21.84 2.16
C GLU A 168 5.41 21.18 2.23
N GLU A 169 6.46 21.89 1.80
CA GLU A 169 7.83 21.40 1.83
C GLU A 169 8.20 20.99 3.27
N VAL A 170 8.58 19.72 3.44
CA VAL A 170 9.19 19.16 4.66
C VAL A 170 10.69 18.99 4.43
#